data_AF-A0A847NUM2-F1
#
_entry.id   AF-A0A847NUM2-F1
#
_cell.length_a   1.000
_cell.length_b   1.000
_cell.length_c   1.000
_cell.angle_alpha   90.00
_cell.angle_beta   90.00
_cell.angle_gamma   90.00
#
_symmetry.space_group_name_H-M   'P 1'
#
loop_
_entity.id
_entity.type
_entity.pdbx_description
1 polymer ?
#
loop_
_entity_poly.entity_id
_entity_poly.type
_entity_poly.pdbx_seq_one_letter_code
_entity_poly.pdbx_strand_id
1 'polypeptide(L)'
;MPESPKDETKSLKKSLEYVAKLISTAFIVILLLIGAFLIYYFISAKIVSKKTGLPPKLSLYTIVSGSMAPAINRSDIIVNVRIDDFTTLKIGDVITYKSQSSLIENMTITHRIIDVKIKNDGSREFITKGDYNLSADSSPVQQRDILGKTILKIPKLGQIQFLLATKLGWLLIVLLPALGIIIYDILKVFKVLGVTGKAEKITGKDITQVVEKEENKKIIETLEKIKKNPQLFARNHTEVRNNEVIQEEKNITPPIQNIDESKVNETSVNNNEQPESNEPLKIFPNDEDNNNFDNPNEL
;
A
#
# COMPACT_ATOMS: atom_id res chain seq x y z
N MET A 1 -37.15 32.29 -12.02
CA MET A 1 -37.44 30.85 -12.25
C MET A 1 -36.56 30.07 -11.29
N PRO A 2 -37.10 29.29 -10.35
CA PRO A 2 -36.27 28.49 -9.46
C PRO A 2 -35.64 27.34 -10.26
N GLU A 3 -34.35 27.11 -10.07
CA GLU A 3 -33.63 26.02 -10.71
C GLU A 3 -34.24 24.66 -10.30
N SER A 4 -34.34 23.76 -11.27
CA SER A 4 -34.86 22.40 -11.07
C SER A 4 -33.91 21.59 -10.16
N PRO A 5 -34.40 20.80 -9.19
CA PRO A 5 -33.56 19.96 -8.32
C PRO A 5 -32.62 19.00 -9.07
N LYS A 6 -32.92 18.70 -10.34
CA LYS A 6 -32.09 17.83 -11.19
C LYS A 6 -30.85 18.55 -11.75
N ASP A 7 -30.89 19.86 -11.95
CA ASP A 7 -29.76 20.64 -12.47
C ASP A 7 -28.72 20.92 -11.38
N GLU A 8 -29.15 21.17 -10.14
CA GLU A 8 -28.26 21.25 -8.98
C GLU A 8 -27.46 19.95 -8.77
N THR A 9 -28.13 18.79 -8.79
CA THR A 9 -27.43 17.50 -8.58
C THR A 9 -26.43 17.15 -9.69
N LYS A 10 -26.65 17.63 -10.92
CA LYS A 10 -25.75 17.41 -12.06
C LYS A 10 -24.52 18.31 -12.00
N SER A 11 -24.68 19.57 -11.60
CA SER A 11 -23.55 20.49 -11.41
C SER A 11 -22.66 20.04 -10.24
N LEU A 12 -23.25 19.59 -9.13
CA LEU A 12 -22.55 19.08 -7.96
C LEU A 12 -21.69 17.84 -8.28
N LYS A 13 -22.22 16.89 -9.06
CA LYS A 13 -21.45 15.71 -9.50
C LYS A 13 -20.25 16.08 -10.36
N LYS A 14 -20.41 17.03 -11.28
CA LYS A 14 -19.32 17.48 -12.17
C LYS A 14 -18.21 18.18 -11.39
N SER A 15 -18.57 19.03 -10.42
CA SER A 15 -17.62 19.68 -9.51
C SER A 15 -16.89 18.64 -8.65
N LEU A 16 -17.61 17.64 -8.13
CA LEU A 16 -17.01 16.55 -7.34
C LEU A 16 -16.01 15.73 -8.15
N GLU A 17 -16.31 15.39 -9.39
CA GLU A 17 -15.38 14.67 -10.29
C GLU A 17 -14.12 15.50 -10.59
N TYR A 18 -14.27 16.81 -10.78
CA TYR A 18 -13.13 17.70 -11.00
C TYR A 18 -12.24 17.79 -9.76
N VAL A 19 -12.84 17.96 -8.57
CA VAL A 19 -12.13 17.94 -7.28
C VAL A 19 -11.40 16.60 -7.08
N ALA A 20 -12.07 15.47 -7.35
CA ALA A 20 -11.46 14.15 -7.24
C ALA A 20 -10.25 13.98 -8.19
N LYS A 21 -10.33 14.48 -9.42
CA LYS A 21 -9.21 14.48 -10.37
C LYS A 21 -8.04 15.33 -9.86
N LEU A 22 -8.31 16.53 -9.35
CA LEU A 22 -7.27 17.39 -8.78
C LEU A 22 -6.56 16.73 -7.60
N ILE A 23 -7.32 16.12 -6.68
CA ILE A 23 -6.77 15.39 -5.54
C ILE A 23 -5.91 14.21 -6.02
N SER A 24 -6.41 13.43 -6.98
CA SER A 24 -5.69 12.30 -7.56
C SER A 24 -4.38 12.73 -8.24
N THR A 25 -4.41 13.79 -9.06
CA THR A 25 -3.20 14.34 -9.69
C THR A 25 -2.22 14.87 -8.65
N ALA A 26 -2.69 15.61 -7.64
CA ALA A 26 -1.83 16.11 -6.56
C ALA A 26 -1.16 14.97 -5.79
N PHE A 27 -1.90 13.89 -5.51
CA PHE A 27 -1.37 12.70 -4.86
C PHE A 27 -0.29 12.01 -5.70
N ILE A 28 -0.51 11.86 -7.01
CA ILE A 28 0.48 11.29 -7.94
C ILE A 28 1.75 12.16 -7.98
N VAL A 29 1.60 13.49 -8.07
CA VAL A 29 2.74 14.42 -8.05
C VAL A 29 3.51 14.30 -6.75
N ILE A 30 2.83 14.23 -5.60
CA ILE A 30 3.46 14.00 -4.29
C ILE A 30 4.23 12.67 -4.26
N LEU A 31 3.66 11.59 -4.77
CA LEU A 31 4.33 10.29 -4.83
C LEU A 31 5.58 10.34 -5.72
N LEU A 32 5.51 11.04 -6.85
CA LEU A 32 6.68 11.23 -7.73
C LEU A 32 7.77 12.04 -7.05
N LEU A 33 7.42 13.10 -6.32
CA LEU A 33 8.39 13.88 -5.54
C LEU A 33 9.05 13.05 -4.44
N ILE A 34 8.26 12.24 -3.71
CA ILE A 34 8.78 11.31 -2.70
C ILE A 34 9.70 10.27 -3.35
N GLY A 35 9.29 9.68 -4.47
CA GLY A 35 10.09 8.71 -5.21
C GLY A 35 11.42 9.30 -5.70
N ALA A 36 11.39 10.49 -6.31
CA ALA A 36 12.59 11.21 -6.72
C ALA A 36 13.50 11.54 -5.54
N PHE A 37 12.93 11.94 -4.41
CA PHE A 37 13.67 12.20 -3.18
C PHE A 37 14.36 10.93 -2.63
N LEU A 38 13.67 9.79 -2.62
CA LEU A 38 14.23 8.51 -2.20
C LEU A 38 15.36 8.05 -3.14
N ILE A 39 15.18 8.20 -4.46
CA ILE A 39 16.23 7.92 -5.45
C ILE A 39 17.45 8.81 -5.22
N TYR A 40 17.23 10.12 -5.02
CA TYR A 40 18.30 11.06 -4.67
C TYR A 40 19.04 10.63 -3.40
N TYR A 41 18.32 10.25 -2.34
CA TYR A 41 18.93 9.82 -1.08
C TYR A 41 19.73 8.53 -1.25
N PHE A 42 19.21 7.57 -2.01
CA PHE A 42 19.89 6.31 -2.31
C PHE A 42 21.19 6.53 -3.10
N ILE A 43 21.16 7.36 -4.13
CA ILE A 43 22.35 7.74 -4.92
C ILE A 43 23.35 8.47 -4.02
N SER A 44 22.88 9.43 -3.21
CA SER A 44 23.72 10.20 -2.30
C SER A 44 24.43 9.29 -1.29
N ALA A 45 23.71 8.36 -0.67
CA ALA A 45 24.28 7.37 0.25
C ALA A 45 25.41 6.57 -0.42
N LYS A 46 25.19 6.09 -1.66
CA LYS A 46 26.20 5.34 -2.42
C LYS A 46 27.46 6.16 -2.73
N ILE A 47 27.31 7.46 -3.01
CA ILE A 47 28.42 8.37 -3.30
C ILE A 47 29.23 8.66 -2.03
N VAL A 48 28.55 8.94 -0.92
CA VAL A 48 29.17 9.20 0.38
C VAL A 48 30.01 8.00 0.82
N SER A 49 29.46 6.78 0.74
CA SER A 49 30.16 5.55 1.14
C SER A 49 31.41 5.21 0.31
N LYS A 50 31.55 5.76 -0.90
CA LYS A 50 32.61 5.32 -1.84
C LYS A 50 33.73 6.31 -2.08
N LYS A 51 33.54 7.62 -1.89
CA LYS A 51 34.45 8.59 -2.54
C LYS A 51 34.80 9.88 -1.80
N THR A 52 34.03 10.36 -0.84
CA THR A 52 34.17 11.77 -0.42
C THR A 52 34.26 12.01 1.07
N GLY A 53 33.73 11.13 1.93
CA GLY A 53 33.64 11.39 3.37
C GLY A 53 32.79 12.62 3.74
N LEU A 54 32.23 13.31 2.76
CA LEU A 54 31.42 14.52 2.94
C LEU A 54 29.97 14.11 3.25
N PRO A 55 29.25 14.89 4.06
CA PRO A 55 27.82 14.67 4.24
C PRO A 55 27.05 14.89 2.92
N PRO A 56 25.86 14.29 2.77
CA PRO A 56 24.99 14.54 1.63
C PRO A 56 24.57 16.02 1.60
N LYS A 57 24.27 16.54 0.41
CA LYS A 57 23.90 17.97 0.26
C LYS A 57 22.66 18.33 1.06
N LEU A 58 21.71 17.40 1.17
CA LEU A 58 20.55 17.52 2.04
C LEU A 58 20.53 16.33 3.01
N SER A 59 20.33 16.61 4.29
CA SER A 59 20.23 15.60 5.35
C SER A 59 19.04 15.86 6.25
N LEU A 60 18.44 14.78 6.76
CA LEU A 60 17.31 14.81 7.67
C LEU A 60 17.76 14.24 9.01
N TYR A 61 17.51 14.96 10.10
CA TYR A 61 17.78 14.49 11.45
C TYR A 61 16.53 14.62 12.31
N THR A 62 16.26 13.60 13.12
CA THR A 62 15.24 13.68 14.16
C THR A 62 15.86 14.20 15.45
N ILE A 63 15.23 15.21 16.04
CA ILE A 63 15.68 15.78 17.30
C ILE A 63 15.29 14.89 18.47
N VAL A 64 16.27 14.50 19.28
CA VAL A 64 16.10 13.55 20.40
C VAL A 64 16.05 14.26 21.75
N SER A 65 16.79 15.36 21.93
CA SER A 65 16.83 16.13 23.17
C SER A 65 15.87 17.32 23.15
N GLY A 66 15.71 17.98 24.30
CA GLY A 66 14.97 19.25 24.43
C GLY A 66 15.87 20.49 24.43
N SER A 67 17.16 20.38 24.09
CA SER A 67 18.12 21.49 24.23
C SER A 67 17.83 22.66 23.29
N MET A 68 17.10 22.43 22.20
CA MET A 68 16.70 23.47 21.24
C MET A 68 15.27 23.98 21.45
N ALA A 69 14.57 23.56 22.52
CA ALA A 69 13.23 24.03 22.81
C ALA A 69 13.23 25.53 23.22
N PRO A 70 12.16 26.29 22.90
CA PRO A 70 10.97 25.90 22.16
C PRO A 70 11.12 26.02 20.63
N ALA A 71 12.27 26.50 20.14
CA ALA A 71 12.48 26.74 18.71
C ALA A 71 12.44 25.45 17.89
N ILE A 72 13.01 24.36 18.40
CA ILE A 72 12.96 23.02 17.80
C ILE A 72 12.72 22.01 18.93
N ASN A 73 11.63 21.26 18.83
CA ASN A 73 11.20 20.35 19.88
C ASN A 73 11.69 18.93 19.63
N ARG A 74 11.66 18.10 20.68
CA ARG A 74 11.86 16.65 20.55
C ARG A 74 10.88 16.07 19.55
N SER A 75 11.36 15.13 18.73
CA SER A 75 10.62 14.48 17.64
C SER A 75 10.28 15.37 16.45
N ASP A 76 10.77 16.60 16.39
CA ASP A 76 10.80 17.36 15.14
C ASP A 76 11.86 16.76 14.20
N ILE A 77 11.59 16.80 12.90
CA ILE A 77 12.61 16.53 11.88
C ILE A 77 13.16 17.85 11.39
N ILE A 78 14.48 17.97 11.35
CA ILE A 78 15.16 19.11 10.74
C ILE A 78 15.75 18.72 9.39
N VAL A 79 15.68 19.66 8.45
CA VAL A 79 16.31 19.56 7.14
C VAL A 79 17.56 20.43 7.16
N ASN A 80 18.70 19.78 6.94
CA ASN A 80 19.99 20.44 6.87
C ASN A 80 20.50 20.50 5.44
N VAL A 81 21.10 21.63 5.10
CA VAL A 81 21.86 21.81 3.87
C VAL A 81 23.35 21.82 4.20
N ARG A 82 24.12 21.01 3.49
CA ARG A 82 25.58 21.04 3.60
C ARG A 82 26.09 22.40 3.17
N ILE A 83 27.01 22.95 3.95
CA ILE A 83 27.67 24.22 3.66
C ILE A 83 29.02 23.92 3.01
N ASP A 84 29.22 24.44 1.80
CA ASP A 84 30.50 24.33 1.09
C ASP A 84 31.41 25.55 1.42
N ASP A 85 30.82 26.71 1.77
CA ASP A 85 31.53 27.92 2.21
C ASP A 85 31.10 28.33 3.64
N PHE A 86 31.95 28.05 4.63
CA PHE A 86 31.70 28.34 6.03
C PHE A 86 31.69 29.83 6.38
N THR A 87 32.10 30.72 5.47
CA THR A 87 32.01 32.16 5.71
C THR A 87 30.58 32.68 5.73
N THR A 88 29.67 31.91 5.13
CA THR A 88 28.23 32.19 5.09
C THR A 88 27.51 31.96 6.43
N LEU A 89 28.12 31.20 7.34
CA LEU A 89 27.58 30.94 8.68
C LEU A 89 27.72 32.15 9.59
N LYS A 90 26.63 32.48 10.29
CA LYS A 90 26.55 33.67 11.14
C LYS A 90 25.99 33.33 12.52
N ILE A 91 26.20 34.24 13.47
CA ILE A 91 25.53 34.21 14.77
C ILE A 91 24.01 34.12 14.56
N GLY A 92 23.37 33.23 15.30
CA GLY A 92 21.94 32.94 15.19
C GLY A 92 21.59 31.74 14.30
N ASP A 93 22.51 31.29 13.44
CA ASP A 93 22.28 30.09 12.62
C ASP A 93 22.23 28.83 13.47
N VAL A 94 21.35 27.90 13.12
CA VAL A 94 21.28 26.57 13.72
C VAL A 94 22.07 25.61 12.84
N ILE A 95 23.04 24.92 13.43
CA ILE A 95 23.90 23.97 12.72
C ILE A 95 23.84 22.61 13.39
N THR A 96 24.02 21.57 12.59
CA THR A 96 24.23 20.21 13.07
C THR A 96 25.68 19.81 12.80
N TYR A 97 26.34 19.25 13.81
CA TYR A 97 27.77 18.94 13.78
C TYR A 97 28.09 17.68 14.58
N LYS A 98 29.29 17.15 14.38
CA LYS A 98 29.87 16.08 15.19
C LYS A 98 30.63 16.66 16.37
N SER A 99 30.27 16.26 17.59
CA SER A 99 30.95 16.74 18.78
C SER A 99 32.34 16.14 18.94
N GLN A 100 33.29 17.01 19.28
CA GLN A 100 34.66 16.65 19.66
C GLN A 100 34.88 16.73 21.19
N SER A 101 33.82 16.96 21.97
CA SER A 101 33.88 16.95 23.43
C SER A 101 34.02 15.53 23.95
N SER A 102 34.93 15.31 24.90
CA SER A 102 35.22 13.99 25.49
C SER A 102 34.01 13.32 26.15
N LEU A 103 33.01 14.09 26.58
CA LEU A 103 31.80 13.55 27.23
C LEU A 103 30.78 12.97 26.24
N ILE A 104 30.83 13.37 24.97
CA ILE A 104 29.81 13.08 23.94
C ILE A 104 30.46 12.96 22.56
N GLU A 105 31.63 12.32 22.51
CA GLU A 105 32.45 12.21 21.31
C GLU A 105 31.66 11.56 20.16
N ASN A 106 31.81 12.12 18.95
CA ASN A 106 31.15 11.66 17.72
C ASN A 106 29.61 11.66 17.73
N MET A 107 28.97 12.17 18.80
CA MET A 107 27.53 12.39 18.81
C MET A 107 27.17 13.52 17.86
N THR A 108 26.03 13.35 17.18
CA THR A 108 25.48 14.38 16.29
C THR A 108 24.66 15.36 17.12
N ILE A 109 25.11 16.62 17.20
CA ILE A 109 24.47 17.68 17.99
C ILE A 109 23.91 18.73 17.06
N THR A 110 22.77 19.31 17.41
CA THR A 110 22.18 20.45 16.69
C THR A 110 22.00 21.60 17.67
N HIS A 111 22.74 22.69 17.50
CA HIS A 111 22.70 23.87 18.37
C HIS A 111 22.83 25.17 17.57
N ARG A 112 22.57 26.31 18.23
CA ARG A 112 22.64 27.63 17.62
C ARG A 112 24.03 28.25 17.82
N ILE A 113 24.56 28.87 16.76
CA ILE A 113 25.80 29.64 16.81
C ILE A 113 25.55 30.91 17.63
N ILE A 114 26.33 31.12 18.68
CA ILE A 114 26.32 32.34 19.50
C ILE A 114 27.55 33.21 19.27
N ASP A 115 28.65 32.65 18.76
CA ASP A 115 29.87 33.38 18.42
C ASP A 115 30.64 32.69 17.29
N VAL A 116 31.40 33.45 16.52
CA VAL A 116 32.22 32.97 15.40
C VAL A 116 33.63 33.52 15.55
N LYS A 117 34.61 32.63 15.70
CA LYS A 117 36.02 32.98 15.85
C LYS A 117 36.79 32.61 14.58
N ILE A 118 37.68 33.51 14.17
CA ILE A 118 38.58 33.29 13.03
C ILE A 118 39.96 32.98 13.59
N LYS A 119 40.53 31.84 13.19
CA LYS A 119 41.89 31.43 13.54
C LYS A 119 42.90 32.15 12.68
N ASN A 120 44.17 32.13 13.13
CA ASN A 120 45.29 32.72 12.41
C ASN A 120 45.52 32.10 11.01
N ASP A 121 45.10 30.85 10.80
CA ASP A 121 45.16 30.14 9.51
C ASP A 121 43.95 30.46 8.59
N GLY A 122 43.07 31.36 9.00
CA GLY A 122 41.85 31.73 8.28
C GLY A 122 40.67 30.77 8.47
N SER A 123 40.85 29.65 9.18
CA SER A 123 39.75 28.72 9.48
C SER A 123 38.82 29.28 10.56
N ARG A 124 37.57 28.81 10.55
CA ARG A 124 36.54 29.27 11.51
C ARG A 124 36.24 28.24 12.58
N GLU A 125 36.06 28.74 13.80
CA GLU A 125 35.48 28.03 14.92
C GLU A 125 34.15 28.69 15.30
N PHE A 126 33.21 27.86 15.73
CA PHE A 126 31.87 28.31 16.10
C PHE A 126 31.63 27.94 17.56
N ILE A 127 31.20 28.91 18.35
CA ILE A 127 30.69 28.64 19.70
C ILE A 127 29.20 28.42 19.57
N THR A 128 28.73 27.26 20.02
CA THR A 128 27.33 26.87 19.94
C THR A 128 26.70 26.80 21.32
N LYS A 129 25.37 26.89 21.33
CA LYS A 129 24.55 26.74 22.53
C LYS A 129 23.17 26.21 22.15
N GLY A 130 22.66 25.25 22.92
CA GLY A 130 21.26 24.88 22.85
C GLY A 130 20.37 26.01 23.33
N ASP A 131 19.30 26.32 22.61
CA ASP A 131 18.38 27.43 22.93
C ASP A 131 17.82 27.38 24.37
N TYR A 132 17.65 26.18 24.92
CA TYR A 132 17.19 25.94 26.29
C TYR A 132 18.32 25.81 27.33
N ASN A 133 19.58 25.68 26.89
CA ASN A 133 20.71 25.49 27.80
C ASN A 133 21.05 26.80 28.54
N LEU A 134 21.65 26.71 29.73
CA LEU A 134 22.08 27.89 30.48
C LEU A 134 23.43 28.43 29.96
N SER A 135 24.41 27.55 29.78
CA SER A 135 25.75 27.86 29.30
C SER A 135 25.94 27.51 27.82
N ALA A 136 26.99 28.06 27.22
CA ALA A 136 27.49 27.59 25.93
C ALA A 136 28.02 26.15 26.01
N ASP A 137 28.14 25.51 24.87
CA ASP A 137 28.77 24.18 24.78
C ASP A 137 30.25 24.26 25.14
N SER A 138 30.78 23.22 25.78
CA SER A 138 32.12 23.21 26.38
C SER A 138 33.26 23.32 25.37
N SER A 139 33.01 22.92 24.12
CA SER A 139 34.04 22.78 23.10
C SER A 139 33.63 23.54 21.83
N PRO A 140 34.49 24.44 21.31
CA PRO A 140 34.26 25.08 20.03
C PRO A 140 34.10 24.06 18.89
N VAL A 141 33.18 24.33 17.99
CA VAL A 141 32.92 23.49 16.81
C VAL A 141 33.85 23.93 15.68
N GLN A 142 34.68 23.01 15.17
CA GLN A 142 35.49 23.28 13.99
C GLN A 142 34.63 23.25 12.73
N GLN A 143 34.95 24.08 11.74
CA GLN A 143 34.24 24.06 10.44
C GLN A 143 34.16 22.66 9.80
N ARG A 144 35.19 21.80 9.96
CA ARG A 144 35.22 20.44 9.41
C ARG A 144 34.21 19.47 10.04
N ASP A 145 33.76 19.75 11.26
CA ASP A 145 32.85 18.90 12.01
C ASP A 145 31.38 19.23 11.73
N ILE A 146 31.12 20.31 10.99
CA ILE A 146 29.78 20.76 10.63
C ILE A 146 29.22 19.87 9.52
N LEU A 147 28.09 19.24 9.80
CA LEU A 147 27.36 18.41 8.86
C LEU A 147 26.45 19.24 7.96
N GLY A 148 25.88 20.32 8.50
CA GLY A 148 25.07 21.26 7.73
C GLY A 148 24.35 22.31 8.57
N LYS A 149 23.73 23.27 7.89
CA LYS A 149 22.88 24.31 8.47
C LYS A 149 21.41 23.91 8.35
N THR A 150 20.66 24.06 9.43
CA THR A 150 19.22 23.83 9.44
C THR A 150 18.48 24.93 8.68
N ILE A 151 17.69 24.54 7.68
CA ILE A 151 16.89 25.45 6.85
C ILE A 151 15.38 25.31 7.10
N LEU A 152 14.94 24.15 7.58
CA LEU A 152 13.54 23.82 7.77
C LEU A 152 13.38 22.88 8.96
N LYS A 153 12.32 23.08 9.74
CA LYS A 153 11.84 22.10 10.72
C LYS A 153 10.45 21.61 10.32
N ILE A 154 10.20 20.33 10.51
CA ILE A 154 8.91 19.70 10.31
C ILE A 154 8.45 19.16 11.66
N PRO A 155 7.49 19.83 12.32
CA PRO A 155 7.12 19.51 13.68
C PRO A 155 6.48 18.12 13.76
N LYS A 156 6.77 17.38 14.83
CA LYS A 156 6.20 16.05 15.15
C LYS A 156 6.41 14.94 14.12
N LEU A 157 7.03 15.20 12.96
CA LEU A 157 7.18 14.18 11.91
C LEU A 157 8.10 13.02 12.34
N GLY A 158 9.04 13.28 13.25
CA GLY A 158 9.89 12.25 13.84
C GLY A 158 9.12 11.23 14.69
N GLN A 159 7.86 11.49 15.05
CA GLN A 159 7.03 10.51 15.75
C GLN A 159 6.75 9.27 14.90
N ILE A 160 6.73 9.42 13.57
CA ILE A 160 6.52 8.31 12.63
C ILE A 160 7.61 7.25 12.79
N GLN A 161 8.84 7.65 13.11
CA GLN A 161 9.93 6.70 13.30
C GLN A 161 9.70 5.76 14.49
N PHE A 162 9.04 6.26 15.56
CA PHE A 162 8.71 5.44 16.72
C PHE A 162 7.60 4.45 16.39
N LEU A 163 6.61 4.87 15.59
CA LEU A 163 5.60 3.94 15.06
C LEU A 163 6.27 2.85 14.22
N LEU A 164 7.15 3.23 13.29
CA LEU A 164 7.94 2.32 12.46
C LEU A 164 8.92 1.45 13.25
N ALA A 165 9.34 1.84 14.45
CA ALA A 165 10.23 1.01 15.27
C ALA A 165 9.48 -0.15 15.96
N THR A 166 8.14 -0.09 16.06
CA THR A 166 7.34 -1.10 16.75
C THR A 166 6.85 -2.20 15.80
N LYS A 167 6.80 -3.45 16.28
CA LYS A 167 6.23 -4.60 15.53
C LYS A 167 4.78 -4.33 15.11
N LEU A 168 3.99 -3.76 16.03
CA LEU A 168 2.59 -3.41 15.78
C LEU A 168 2.45 -2.31 14.73
N GLY A 169 3.28 -1.26 14.78
CA GLY A 169 3.25 -0.17 13.80
C GLY A 169 3.60 -0.66 12.39
N TRP A 170 4.61 -1.54 12.26
CA TRP A 170 4.89 -2.23 10.99
C TRP A 170 3.71 -3.06 10.50
N LEU A 171 3.08 -3.85 11.37
CA LEU A 171 1.91 -4.64 11.03
C LEU A 171 0.77 -3.76 10.50
N LEU A 172 0.47 -2.65 11.17
CA LEU A 172 -0.57 -1.72 10.73
C LEU A 172 -0.27 -1.12 9.35
N ILE A 173 0.98 -0.69 9.11
CA ILE A 173 1.40 -0.06 7.86
C ILE A 173 1.27 -1.01 6.67
N VAL A 174 1.51 -2.31 6.86
CA VAL A 174 1.34 -3.32 5.79
C VAL A 174 -0.12 -3.76 5.68
N LEU A 175 -0.81 -3.95 6.80
CA LEU A 175 -2.17 -4.48 6.85
C LEU A 175 -3.21 -3.51 6.29
N LEU A 176 -3.12 -2.22 6.61
CA LEU A 176 -4.06 -1.18 6.14
C LEU A 176 -4.17 -1.12 4.60
N PRO A 177 -3.07 -0.96 3.84
CA PRO A 177 -3.16 -0.94 2.38
C PRO A 177 -3.58 -2.29 1.79
N ALA A 178 -3.12 -3.41 2.36
CA ALA A 178 -3.56 -4.74 1.92
C ALA A 178 -5.07 -4.91 2.07
N LEU A 179 -5.63 -4.53 3.23
CA LEU A 179 -7.07 -4.59 3.48
C LEU A 179 -7.84 -3.63 2.57
N GLY A 180 -7.28 -2.44 2.30
CA GLY A 180 -7.87 -1.47 1.36
C GLY A 180 -8.01 -2.02 -0.06
N ILE A 181 -7.00 -2.75 -0.55
CA ILE A 181 -7.04 -3.42 -1.87
C ILE A 181 -8.12 -4.51 -1.86
N ILE A 182 -8.16 -5.36 -0.83
CA ILE A 182 -9.15 -6.43 -0.70
C ILE A 182 -10.58 -5.85 -0.70
N ILE A 183 -10.82 -4.80 0.08
CA ILE A 183 -12.13 -4.14 0.13
C ILE A 183 -12.49 -3.55 -1.24
N TYR A 184 -11.53 -2.91 -1.92
CA TYR A 184 -11.76 -2.36 -3.27
C TYR A 184 -12.15 -3.46 -4.27
N ASP A 185 -11.47 -4.60 -4.25
CA ASP A 185 -11.78 -5.73 -5.13
C ASP A 185 -13.15 -6.33 -4.84
N ILE A 186 -13.50 -6.51 -3.56
CA ILE A 186 -14.83 -6.98 -3.15
C ILE A 186 -15.93 -6.03 -3.64
N LEU A 187 -15.78 -4.72 -3.42
CA LEU A 187 -16.74 -3.70 -3.87
C LEU A 187 -16.86 -3.68 -5.41
N LYS A 188 -15.75 -3.86 -6.12
CA LYS A 188 -15.72 -3.95 -7.58
C LYS A 188 -16.49 -5.18 -8.07
N VAL A 189 -16.29 -6.34 -7.45
CA VAL A 189 -17.03 -7.58 -7.79
C VAL A 189 -18.53 -7.41 -7.56
N PHE A 190 -18.95 -6.88 -6.41
CA PHE A 190 -20.38 -6.64 -6.16
C PHE A 190 -21.01 -5.65 -7.14
N LYS A 191 -20.27 -4.60 -7.54
CA LYS A 191 -20.75 -3.66 -8.56
C LYS A 191 -20.93 -4.34 -9.92
N VAL A 192 -20.01 -5.21 -10.32
CA VAL A 192 -20.11 -5.95 -11.59
C VAL A 192 -21.30 -6.92 -11.55
N LEU A 193 -21.47 -7.69 -10.47
CA LEU A 193 -22.59 -8.62 -10.32
C LEU A 193 -23.95 -7.90 -10.32
N GLY A 194 -24.05 -6.73 -9.67
CA GLY A 194 -25.26 -5.91 -9.67
C GLY A 194 -25.61 -5.29 -11.03
N VAL A 195 -24.63 -5.13 -11.93
CA VAL A 195 -24.85 -4.69 -13.31
C VAL A 195 -25.34 -5.86 -14.18
N THR A 196 -24.75 -7.05 -14.03
CA THR A 196 -25.17 -8.26 -14.77
C THR A 196 -26.59 -8.68 -14.41
N GLY A 197 -26.96 -8.66 -13.12
CA GLY A 197 -28.33 -8.97 -12.69
C GLY A 197 -29.39 -7.95 -13.14
N LYS A 198 -28.99 -6.71 -13.46
CA LYS A 198 -29.87 -5.72 -14.11
C LYS A 198 -29.98 -5.98 -15.62
N ALA A 199 -28.87 -6.31 -16.28
CA ALA A 199 -28.86 -6.61 -17.71
C ALA A 199 -29.69 -7.86 -18.05
N GLU A 200 -29.60 -8.92 -17.25
CA GLU A 200 -30.37 -10.16 -17.45
C GLU A 200 -31.89 -9.95 -17.29
N LYS A 201 -32.31 -9.16 -16.29
CA LYS A 201 -33.73 -8.79 -16.10
C LYS A 201 -34.30 -7.93 -17.23
N ILE A 202 -33.47 -7.11 -17.89
CA ILE A 202 -33.89 -6.27 -19.02
C ILE A 202 -34.03 -7.13 -20.28
N THR A 203 -33.03 -7.95 -20.58
CA THR A 203 -33.05 -8.86 -21.75
C THR A 203 -34.19 -9.88 -21.67
N GLY A 204 -34.45 -10.47 -20.50
CA GLY A 204 -35.55 -11.41 -20.33
C GLY A 204 -36.94 -10.77 -20.57
N LYS A 205 -37.14 -9.54 -20.09
CA LYS A 205 -38.41 -8.81 -20.26
C LYS A 205 -38.67 -8.41 -21.71
N ASP A 206 -37.63 -7.99 -22.43
CA ASP A 206 -37.75 -7.60 -23.84
C ASP A 206 -38.02 -8.82 -24.74
N ILE A 207 -37.39 -9.97 -24.50
CA ILE A 207 -37.62 -11.19 -25.28
C ILE A 207 -39.04 -11.72 -25.06
N THR A 208 -39.55 -11.74 -23.83
CA THR A 208 -40.93 -12.19 -23.56
C THR A 208 -41.97 -11.30 -24.25
N GLN A 209 -41.76 -9.97 -24.26
CA GLN A 209 -42.67 -9.04 -24.95
C GLN A 209 -42.65 -9.18 -26.48
N VAL A 210 -41.50 -9.53 -27.06
CA VAL A 210 -41.39 -9.75 -28.51
C VAL A 210 -42.08 -11.06 -28.92
N VAL A 211 -41.94 -12.13 -28.13
CA VAL A 211 -42.59 -13.43 -28.39
C VAL A 211 -44.11 -13.31 -28.29
N GLU A 212 -44.62 -12.66 -27.24
CA GLU A 212 -46.06 -12.49 -27.01
C GLU A 212 -46.72 -11.62 -28.11
N LYS A 213 -45.98 -10.67 -28.69
CA LYS A 213 -46.46 -9.82 -29.78
C LYS A 213 -46.53 -10.55 -31.13
N GLU A 214 -45.60 -11.45 -31.40
CA GLU A 214 -45.58 -12.30 -32.60
C GLU A 214 -46.71 -13.33 -32.59
N GLU A 215 -46.96 -13.99 -31.46
CA GLU A 215 -48.07 -14.95 -31.31
C GLU A 215 -49.43 -14.26 -31.49
N ASN A 216 -49.63 -13.11 -30.84
CA ASN A 216 -50.87 -12.34 -30.96
C ASN A 216 -51.11 -11.85 -32.39
N LYS A 217 -50.05 -11.50 -33.13
CA LYS A 217 -50.15 -11.11 -34.54
C LYS A 217 -50.62 -12.27 -35.43
N LYS A 218 -50.10 -13.49 -35.22
CA LYS A 218 -50.51 -14.68 -35.97
C LYS A 218 -51.96 -15.09 -35.68
N ILE A 219 -52.40 -14.95 -34.44
CA ILE A 219 -53.80 -15.21 -34.04
C ILE A 219 -54.72 -14.21 -34.74
N ILE A 220 -54.40 -12.92 -34.71
CA ILE A 220 -55.20 -11.88 -35.37
C ILE A 220 -55.26 -12.11 -36.88
N GLU A 221 -54.15 -12.44 -37.53
CA GLU A 221 -54.12 -12.73 -38.97
C GLU A 221 -54.98 -13.96 -39.32
N THR A 222 -54.99 -14.98 -38.46
CA THR A 222 -55.82 -16.17 -38.62
C THR A 222 -57.31 -15.85 -38.44
N LEU A 223 -57.66 -15.05 -37.43
CA LEU A 223 -59.02 -14.57 -37.22
C LEU A 223 -59.50 -13.67 -38.36
N GLU A 224 -58.62 -12.87 -38.96
CA GLU A 224 -58.95 -12.02 -40.10
C GLU A 224 -59.17 -12.85 -41.38
N LYS A 225 -58.36 -13.90 -41.59
CA LYS A 225 -58.57 -14.89 -42.68
C LYS A 225 -59.90 -15.63 -42.52
N ILE A 226 -60.27 -15.99 -41.29
CA ILE A 226 -61.55 -16.64 -40.95
C ILE A 226 -62.73 -15.68 -41.20
N LYS A 227 -62.59 -14.39 -40.84
CA LYS A 227 -63.64 -13.38 -41.03
C LYS A 227 -63.87 -13.05 -42.51
N LYS A 228 -62.83 -13.10 -43.36
CA LYS A 228 -62.91 -12.85 -44.81
C LYS A 228 -63.44 -14.04 -45.61
N ASN A 229 -63.46 -15.25 -45.04
CA ASN A 229 -63.94 -16.45 -45.71
C ASN A 229 -64.77 -17.32 -44.75
N PRO A 230 -66.07 -17.01 -44.53
CA PRO A 230 -66.91 -17.67 -43.52
C PRO A 230 -67.08 -19.19 -43.71
N GLN A 231 -66.82 -19.69 -44.92
CA GLN A 231 -66.93 -21.10 -45.28
C GLN A 231 -65.82 -21.99 -44.66
N LEU A 232 -64.76 -21.41 -44.07
CA LEU A 232 -63.71 -22.17 -43.36
C LEU A 232 -64.18 -22.78 -42.03
N PHE A 233 -65.28 -22.27 -41.45
CA PHE A 233 -65.87 -22.87 -40.25
C PHE A 233 -66.63 -24.18 -40.55
N ALA A 234 -67.07 -24.39 -41.79
CA ALA A 234 -67.94 -25.52 -42.15
C ALA A 234 -67.19 -26.84 -42.40
N ARG A 235 -65.85 -26.85 -42.44
CA ARG A 235 -65.06 -28.07 -42.70
C ARG A 235 -64.53 -28.76 -41.45
N ASN A 236 -64.43 -28.04 -40.32
CA ASN A 236 -63.75 -28.57 -39.13
C ASN A 236 -64.64 -29.37 -38.17
N HIS A 237 -65.97 -29.41 -38.36
CA HIS A 237 -66.84 -30.24 -37.52
C HIS A 237 -66.86 -31.73 -37.89
N THR A 238 -66.30 -32.12 -39.04
CA THR A 238 -66.31 -33.53 -39.49
C THR A 238 -65.02 -34.27 -39.11
N GLU A 239 -63.92 -33.56 -38.82
CA GLU A 239 -62.59 -34.18 -38.61
C GLU A 239 -62.26 -34.43 -37.13
N VAL A 240 -62.95 -33.77 -36.19
CA VAL A 240 -62.75 -33.97 -34.74
C VAL A 240 -63.28 -35.33 -34.25
N ARG A 241 -64.26 -35.93 -34.96
CA ARG A 241 -64.87 -37.20 -34.53
C ARG A 241 -64.00 -38.44 -34.82
N ASN A 242 -63.00 -38.33 -35.69
CA ASN A 242 -62.22 -39.50 -36.13
C ASN A 242 -60.89 -39.71 -35.38
N ASN A 243 -60.41 -38.70 -34.63
CA ASN A 243 -59.10 -38.80 -33.94
C ASN A 243 -59.18 -39.21 -32.47
N GLU A 244 -60.37 -39.31 -31.86
CA GLU A 244 -60.51 -39.86 -30.50
C GLU A 244 -60.49 -41.40 -30.45
N VAL A 245 -60.57 -42.11 -31.60
CA VAL A 245 -60.73 -43.57 -31.62
C VAL A 245 -59.42 -44.36 -31.85
N ILE A 246 -58.26 -43.71 -32.07
CA ILE A 246 -57.04 -44.42 -32.54
C ILE A 246 -55.92 -44.55 -31.48
N GLN A 247 -56.05 -44.03 -30.27
CA GLN A 247 -54.98 -44.13 -29.24
C GLN A 247 -55.24 -45.07 -28.05
N GLU A 248 -56.14 -46.04 -28.17
CA GLU A 248 -56.38 -47.02 -27.08
C GLU A 248 -55.79 -48.42 -27.28
N GLU A 249 -55.16 -48.74 -28.42
CA GLU A 249 -54.52 -50.05 -28.62
C GLU A 249 -53.11 -49.93 -29.18
N LYS A 250 -52.10 -50.04 -28.31
CA LYS A 250 -50.87 -50.87 -28.49
C LYS A 250 -49.88 -50.73 -27.33
N ASN A 251 -50.19 -51.46 -26.26
CA ASN A 251 -49.39 -52.54 -25.68
C ASN A 251 -47.84 -52.45 -25.50
N ILE A 252 -47.46 -52.60 -24.23
CA ILE A 252 -46.59 -53.67 -23.64
C ILE A 252 -45.04 -53.50 -23.68
N THR A 253 -44.46 -53.54 -22.47
CA THR A 253 -43.05 -53.70 -22.02
C THR A 253 -42.70 -55.20 -21.82
N PRO A 254 -41.46 -55.68 -21.50
CA PRO A 254 -40.06 -55.49 -21.95
C PRO A 254 -39.44 -56.82 -22.50
N PRO A 255 -38.10 -57.04 -22.57
CA PRO A 255 -37.41 -57.66 -21.42
C PRO A 255 -35.94 -57.23 -21.16
N ILE A 256 -35.51 -57.51 -19.93
CA ILE A 256 -34.15 -57.46 -19.38
C ILE A 256 -33.43 -58.80 -19.67
N GLN A 257 -32.12 -58.79 -19.90
CA GLN A 257 -31.25 -59.97 -19.82
C GLN A 257 -29.95 -59.66 -19.05
N ASN A 258 -29.74 -60.44 -17.98
CA ASN A 258 -28.50 -60.62 -17.22
C ASN A 258 -27.55 -61.57 -17.97
N ILE A 259 -26.22 -61.37 -17.84
CA ILE A 259 -25.23 -62.46 -17.72
C ILE A 259 -24.19 -62.05 -16.66
N ASP A 260 -23.71 -63.09 -15.99
CA ASP A 260 -23.14 -63.22 -14.66
C ASP A 260 -21.61 -63.45 -14.66
N GLU A 261 -21.03 -63.39 -13.45
CA GLU A 261 -19.89 -64.16 -12.91
C GLU A 261 -18.41 -63.91 -13.35
N SER A 262 -17.69 -63.31 -12.39
CA SER A 262 -16.50 -63.83 -11.67
C SER A 262 -15.17 -64.22 -12.37
N LYS A 263 -14.07 -63.59 -11.89
CA LYS A 263 -12.67 -64.07 -11.66
C LYS A 263 -11.83 -62.84 -11.25
N VAL A 264 -11.41 -62.64 -9.99
CA VAL A 264 -10.30 -63.30 -9.26
C VAL A 264 -9.01 -63.35 -10.08
N ASN A 265 -8.10 -62.39 -9.91
CA ASN A 265 -6.83 -62.58 -9.16
C ASN A 265 -5.83 -61.41 -9.27
N GLU A 266 -5.13 -61.21 -8.15
CA GLU A 266 -3.72 -60.82 -8.01
C GLU A 266 -3.26 -59.41 -8.45
N THR A 267 -3.09 -58.53 -7.46
CA THR A 267 -2.13 -57.43 -7.51
C THR A 267 -0.96 -57.77 -6.60
N SER A 268 0.20 -57.98 -7.22
CA SER A 268 1.50 -58.12 -6.60
C SER A 268 2.22 -56.77 -6.50
N VAL A 269 2.68 -56.47 -5.29
CA VAL A 269 4.03 -55.99 -4.93
C VAL A 269 4.61 -54.82 -5.77
N ASN A 270 4.79 -53.66 -5.13
CA ASN A 270 6.16 -53.21 -4.88
C ASN A 270 6.29 -52.26 -3.68
N ASN A 271 7.32 -52.54 -2.89
CA ASN A 271 7.74 -51.87 -1.66
C ASN A 271 8.64 -50.67 -1.98
N ASN A 272 8.79 -49.74 -1.02
CA ASN A 272 10.10 -49.39 -0.45
C ASN A 272 9.96 -48.38 0.70
N GLU A 273 10.16 -48.87 1.93
CA GLU A 273 10.57 -48.10 3.11
C GLU A 273 12.10 -48.06 3.20
N GLN A 274 12.66 -46.85 3.40
CA GLN A 274 13.82 -46.40 4.24
C GLN A 274 15.16 -47.22 4.24
N PRO A 275 16.28 -46.85 4.92
CA PRO A 275 16.63 -45.71 5.81
C PRO A 275 18.05 -45.08 5.63
N GLU A 276 18.35 -44.09 6.50
CA GLU A 276 19.64 -43.77 7.18
C GLU A 276 20.95 -43.43 6.42
N SER A 277 21.57 -42.31 6.82
CA SER A 277 22.97 -42.30 7.28
C SER A 277 23.27 -41.06 8.14
N ASN A 278 23.59 -41.32 9.42
CA ASN A 278 24.33 -40.45 10.34
C ASN A 278 25.82 -40.80 10.23
N GLU A 279 26.73 -39.81 10.35
CA GLU A 279 27.94 -39.89 11.19
C GLU A 279 28.76 -38.57 11.18
N PRO A 280 29.66 -38.33 12.18
CA PRO A 280 29.88 -37.02 12.82
C PRO A 280 31.32 -36.48 12.74
N LEU A 281 31.61 -35.25 13.21
CA LEU A 281 32.93 -34.84 13.75
C LEU A 281 32.84 -33.45 14.46
N LYS A 282 32.95 -33.40 15.81
CA LYS A 282 34.07 -32.95 16.68
C LYS A 282 34.42 -31.43 16.67
N ILE A 283 34.10 -30.65 17.73
CA ILE A 283 34.86 -30.27 18.97
C ILE A 283 35.23 -28.75 18.97
N PHE A 284 34.52 -27.98 19.83
CA PHE A 284 34.88 -26.93 20.84
C PHE A 284 36.06 -25.91 20.65
N PRO A 285 36.09 -24.75 21.36
CA PRO A 285 35.40 -24.45 22.64
C PRO A 285 34.67 -23.10 22.79
N ASN A 286 33.87 -23.08 23.86
CA ASN A 286 33.19 -21.95 24.48
C ASN A 286 34.15 -21.19 25.42
N ASP A 287 34.10 -19.87 25.38
CA ASP A 287 34.64 -19.01 26.45
C ASP A 287 33.51 -18.73 27.46
N GLU A 288 33.65 -19.28 28.67
CA GLU A 288 32.91 -18.87 29.86
C GLU A 288 33.77 -17.91 30.68
N ASP A 289 33.35 -16.65 30.73
CA ASP A 289 33.80 -15.68 31.73
C ASP A 289 33.11 -15.96 33.07
N ASN A 290 33.89 -16.23 34.11
CA ASN A 290 33.43 -16.12 35.48
C ASN A 290 34.55 -15.63 36.43
N ASN A 291 34.40 -14.37 36.86
CA ASN A 291 34.75 -13.77 38.16
C ASN A 291 35.96 -14.30 38.95
N ASN A 292 36.92 -13.41 39.24
CA ASN A 292 37.37 -13.21 40.63
C ASN A 292 37.99 -11.82 40.89
N PHE A 293 37.74 -11.33 42.11
CA PHE A 293 38.27 -10.13 42.76
C PHE A 293 39.80 -10.21 42.99
N ASP A 294 40.51 -9.09 42.85
CA ASP A 294 41.27 -8.45 43.95
C ASP A 294 42.13 -7.25 43.45
N ASN A 295 42.03 -6.15 44.20
CA ASN A 295 42.91 -4.95 44.24
C ASN A 295 43.89 -5.17 45.44
N PRO A 296 45.01 -4.43 45.72
CA PRO A 296 45.56 -3.20 45.13
C PRO A 296 47.10 -3.09 44.97
N ASN A 297 47.55 -1.95 44.41
CA ASN A 297 48.84 -1.25 44.57
C ASN A 297 50.16 -1.96 44.17
N GLU A 298 50.89 -1.36 43.22
CA GLU A 298 52.33 -1.06 43.37
C GLU A 298 52.82 -0.08 42.27
N LEU A 299 53.40 1.05 42.74
CA LEU A 299 54.42 1.95 42.16
C LEU A 299 54.24 2.56 40.76
#